data_AF-A0A942Z7F8-F1
#
_entry.id   AF-A0A942Z7F8-F1
#
_cell.length_a   1.000
_cell.length_b   1.000
_cell.length_c   1.000
_cell.angle_alpha   90.00
_cell.angle_beta   90.00
_cell.angle_gamma   90.00
#
_symmetry.space_group_name_H-M   'P 1'
#
loop_
_entity.id
_entity.type
_entity.pdbx_description
1 polymer ?
#
loop_
_entity_poly.entity_id
_entity_poly.type
_entity_poly.pdbx_seq_one_letter_code
_entity_poly.pdbx_strand_id
1 'polypeptide(L)' 'MKMNEKDIIKKKLLDAQEMVRDYESFSKNIRDTEIGETFKMFAEESGMQARRLQAILDKIETNK' A
#
# COMPACT_ATOMS: atom_id res chain seq x y z
N MET A 1 -13.07 1.77 -20.23
CA MET A 1 -11.78 2.44 -20.53
C MET A 1 -10.65 1.43 -20.37
N LYS A 2 -9.71 1.35 -21.32
CA LYS A 2 -8.50 0.53 -21.19
C LYS A 2 -7.49 1.34 -20.35
N MET A 3 -7.17 0.86 -19.15
CA MET A 3 -6.16 1.50 -18.30
C MET A 3 -4.78 1.35 -18.94
N ASN A 4 -3.98 2.43 -18.95
CA ASN A 4 -2.57 2.33 -19.29
C ASN A 4 -1.74 1.94 -18.07
N GLU A 5 -0.46 1.62 -18.26
CA GLU A 5 0.43 1.17 -17.18
C GLU A 5 0.54 2.19 -16.04
N LYS A 6 0.57 3.50 -16.36
CA LYS A 6 0.60 4.57 -15.35
C LYS A 6 -0.67 4.55 -14.49
N ASP A 7 -1.84 4.37 -15.09
CA ASP A 7 -3.11 4.30 -14.37
C ASP A 7 -3.15 3.07 -13.45
N ILE A 8 -2.61 1.93 -13.90
CA ILE A 8 -2.54 0.70 -13.11
C ILE A 8 -1.64 0.90 -11.88
N ILE A 9 -0.45 1.50 -12.07
CA ILE A 9 0.48 1.79 -10.97
C ILE A 9 -0.14 2.79 -9.97
N LYS A 10 -0.77 3.86 -10.45
CA LYS A 10 -1.47 4.83 -9.58
C LYS A 10 -2.56 4.16 -8.76
N LYS A 11 -3.39 3.33 -9.40
CA LYS A 11 -4.44 2.59 -8.69
C LYS A 11 -3.84 1.70 -7.60
N LYS A 12 -2.83 0.89 -7.94
CA LYS A 12 -2.23 -0.03 -6.97
C LYS A 12 -1.47 0.66 -5.85
N LEU A 13 -0.89 1.84 -6.12
CA LEU A 13 -0.30 2.68 -5.08
C LEU A 13 -1.36 3.12 -4.06
N LEU A 14 -2.52 3.59 -4.53
CA LEU A 14 -3.62 3.98 -3.66
C LEU A 14 -4.16 2.79 -2.87
N ASP A 15 -4.36 1.64 -3.52
CA ASP A 15 -4.78 0.40 -2.86
C ASP A 15 -3.80 0.02 -1.73
N ALA A 16 -2.49 0.05 -1.98
CA ALA A 16 -1.48 -0.29 -0.98
C ALA A 16 -1.46 0.71 0.19
N GLN A 17 -1.62 2.01 -0.09
CA GLN A 17 -1.73 3.04 0.94
C GLN A 17 -3.00 2.90 1.79
N GLU A 18 -4.10 2.44 1.20
CA GLU A 18 -5.33 2.11 1.93
C GLU A 18 -5.11 0.92 2.86
N MET A 19 -4.47 -0.15 2.37
CA MET A 19 -4.13 -1.31 3.21
C MET A 19 -3.23 -0.96 4.39
N VAL A 20 -2.26 -0.06 4.23
CA VAL A 20 -1.47 0.46 5.37
C VAL A 20 -2.41 1.04 6.45
N ARG A 21 -3.31 1.94 6.06
CA ARG A 21 -4.22 2.61 7.00
C ARG A 21 -5.16 1.63 7.68
N ASP A 22 -5.71 0.68 6.92
CA ASP A 22 -6.65 -0.31 7.44
C ASP A 22 -5.96 -1.25 8.43
N TYR A 23 -4.81 -1.83 8.07
CA TYR A 23 -4.06 -2.71 8.96
C TYR A 23 -3.55 -1.98 10.21
N GLU A 24 -3.06 -0.74 10.07
CA GLU A 24 -2.68 0.08 11.24
C GLU A 24 -3.87 0.38 12.15
N SER A 25 -5.04 0.65 11.58
CA SER A 25 -6.25 0.89 12.35
C SER A 25 -6.70 -0.37 13.08
N PHE A 26 -6.77 -1.51 12.39
CA PHE A 26 -7.23 -2.77 12.98
C PHE A 26 -6.26 -3.31 14.03
N SER A 27 -4.94 -3.22 13.81
CA SER A 27 -3.95 -3.67 14.79
C SER A 27 -4.06 -2.96 16.15
N LYS A 28 -4.60 -1.73 16.18
CA LYS A 28 -4.84 -0.96 17.41
C LYS A 28 -6.14 -1.31 18.12
N ASN A 29 -7.11 -1.90 17.40
CA ASN A 29 -8.46 -2.15 17.90
C ASN A 29 -8.73 -3.64 18.21
N ILE A 30 -7.84 -4.54 17.78
CA ILE A 30 -7.97 -5.97 18.02
C ILE A 30 -7.33 -6.34 19.37
N ARG A 31 -8.05 -7.15 20.16
CA ARG A 31 -7.59 -7.64 21.46
C ARG A 31 -6.68 -8.86 21.36
N ASP A 32 -6.91 -9.69 20.35
CA ASP A 32 -6.10 -10.86 20.10
C ASP A 32 -4.68 -10.46 19.67
N THR A 33 -3.68 -10.95 20.40
CA THR A 33 -2.29 -10.54 20.18
C THR A 33 -1.73 -11.05 18.86
N GLU A 34 -2.06 -12.29 18.48
CA GLU A 34 -1.55 -12.88 17.24
C GLU A 34 -2.11 -12.15 16.02
N ILE A 35 -3.42 -11.86 16.03
CA ILE A 35 -4.06 -11.12 14.95
C ILE A 35 -3.54 -9.67 14.91
N GLY A 36 -3.41 -9.03 16.07
CA GLY A 36 -2.91 -7.65 16.17
C GLY A 36 -1.49 -7.50 15.62
N GLU A 37 -0.57 -8.38 16.00
CA GLU A 37 0.80 -8.39 15.48
C GLU A 37 0.85 -8.75 13.99
N THR A 38 0.01 -9.67 13.53
CA THR A 38 -0.11 -10.00 12.09
C THR A 38 -0.49 -8.77 11.27
N PHE A 39 -1.45 -7.98 11.75
CA PHE A 39 -1.84 -6.75 11.05
C PHE A 39 -0.76 -5.67 11.09
N LYS A 40 0.04 -5.56 12.16
CA LYS A 40 1.21 -4.67 12.14
C LYS A 40 2.19 -5.07 11.04
N MET A 41 2.51 -6.36 10.92
CA MET A 41 3.39 -6.86 9.86
C MET A 41 2.83 -6.54 8.47
N PHE A 42 1.53 -6.76 8.25
CA PHE A 42 0.90 -6.46 6.96
C PHE A 42 0.84 -4.96 6.64
N ALA A 43 0.72 -4.09 7.65
CA ALA A 43 0.86 -2.65 7.46
C ALA A 43 2.26 -2.28 6.95
N GLU A 44 3.31 -2.86 7.53
CA GLU A 44 4.69 -2.63 7.10
C GLU A 44 4.94 -3.15 5.67
N GLU A 45 4.48 -4.36 5.36
CA GLU A 45 4.58 -4.93 4.01
C GLU A 45 3.85 -4.09 2.97
N SER A 46 2.64 -3.61 3.28
CA SER A 46 1.86 -2.73 2.42
C SER A 46 2.58 -1.38 2.22
N GLY A 47 3.23 -0.86 3.26
CA GLY A 47 4.05 0.34 3.19
C GLY A 47 5.25 0.17 2.26
N MET A 48 5.90 -0.99 2.30
CA MET A 48 6.98 -1.36 1.38
C MET A 48 6.49 -1.46 -0.07
N GLN A 49 5.29 -2.03 -0.29
CA GLN A 49 4.66 -2.06 -1.62
C GLN A 49 4.37 -0.64 -2.13
N ALA A 50 3.73 0.20 -1.31
CA ALA A 50 3.41 1.58 -1.65
C ALA A 50 4.68 2.38 -2.01
N ARG A 51 5.76 2.24 -1.22
CA ARG A 51 7.04 2.90 -1.51
C ARG A 51 7.64 2.49 -2.85
N ARG A 52 7.59 1.20 -3.18
CA ARG A 52 8.09 0.69 -4.48
C ARG A 52 7.24 1.19 -5.65
N LEU A 53 5.92 1.19 -5.50
CA LEU A 53 4.99 1.69 -6.52
C LEU A 53 5.16 3.20 -6.74
N GLN A 54 5.35 3.98 -5.68
CA GLN A 54 5.65 5.41 -5.78
C GLN A 54 6.95 5.63 -6.57
N ALA A 55 8.02 4.90 -6.26
CA ALA A 55 9.29 5.04 -6.98
C ALA A 55 9.19 4.68 -8.48
N ILE A 56 8.32 3.73 -8.85
CA ILE A 56 8.03 3.41 -10.25
C ILE A 56 7.25 4.56 -10.89
N LEU A 57 6.23 5.08 -10.20
CA LEU A 57 5.42 6.19 -10.69
C LEU A 57 6.26 7.44 -10.94
N ASP A 58 7.15 7.79 -10.01
CA ASP A 58 8.04 8.95 -10.11
C ASP A 58 8.95 8.84 -11.34
N LYS A 59 9.46 7.64 -11.66
CA LYS A 59 10.25 7.40 -12.89
C LYS A 59 9.42 7.59 -14.16
N ILE A 60 8.17 7.12 -14.17
CA ILE A 60 7.26 7.31 -15.30
C ILE A 60 6.93 8.80 -15.50
N GLU A 61 6.80 9.57 -14.41
CA GLU A 61 6.48 10.99 -14.46
C GLU A 61 7.69 11.88 -14.77
N THR A 62 8.90 11.48 -14.37
CA THR A 62 10.16 12.20 -14.67
C THR A 62 10.68 11.96 -16.09
N ASN A 63 10.38 10.80 -16.69
CA ASN A 63 10.76 10.48 -18.08
C ASN A 63 9.77 11.03 -19.14
N LYS A 64 8.95 12.01 -18.77
CA LYS A 64 8.06 12.74 -19.68
C LYS A 64 8.56 14.16 -19.91
#